data_AF-A0A920BGW3-F1
#
_entry.id   AF-A0A920BGW3-F1
#
_cell.length_a   1.000
_cell.length_b   1.000
_cell.length_c   1.000
_cell.angle_alpha   90.00
_cell.angle_beta   90.00
_cell.angle_gamma   90.00
#
_symmetry.space_group_name_H-M   'P 1'
#
loop_
_entity.id
_entity.type
_entity.pdbx_description
1 polymer ?
#
loop_
_entity_poly.entity_id
_entity_poly.type
_entity_poly.pdbx_seq_one_letter_code
_entity_poly.pdbx_strand_id
1 'polypeptide(L)'
;MKLTIAFDDISLPLPPMRKPDIRQRIIEAVLDTAAAAGVDDVHLIAALALHRRMTEQELRHAVGDRVYDAFAPSGTIYNHDAEDPDGMVVIGTTPHGEEVQINKRAAESDLIVYVNINLVSMDGGWKSTATGLSGYTALRHHHNPQTMVESKVSWTKRIQNYINLTGGKERSSKNQAFKSSRLKLQ
;
A
#
# COMPACT_ATOMS: atom_id res chain seq x y z
N MET A 1 -24.62 -6.97 4.19
CA MET A 1 -23.31 -7.34 3.60
C MET A 1 -22.32 -6.28 4.04
N LYS A 2 -21.16 -6.67 4.58
CA LYS A 2 -20.07 -5.77 4.96
C LYS A 2 -19.21 -5.48 3.73
N LEU A 3 -19.29 -4.26 3.22
CA LEU A 3 -18.45 -3.78 2.12
C LEU A 3 -17.33 -2.89 2.67
N THR A 4 -16.11 -3.12 2.21
CA THR A 4 -15.00 -2.20 2.40
C THR A 4 -14.46 -1.74 1.06
N ILE A 5 -14.38 -0.42 0.89
CA ILE A 5 -13.76 0.24 -0.25
C ILE A 5 -12.42 0.82 0.21
N ALA A 6 -11.32 0.17 -0.14
CA ALA A 6 -9.99 0.69 0.12
C ALA A 6 -9.49 1.51 -1.08
N PHE A 7 -8.69 2.54 -0.85
CA PHE A 7 -8.13 3.37 -1.92
C PHE A 7 -6.71 3.82 -1.61
N ASP A 8 -5.90 3.98 -2.67
CA ASP A 8 -4.53 4.46 -2.54
C ASP A 8 -4.47 5.86 -1.92
N ASP A 9 -3.43 6.11 -1.13
CA ASP A 9 -3.22 7.38 -0.44
C ASP A 9 -2.67 8.50 -1.35
N ILE A 10 -2.24 9.62 -0.75
CA ILE A 10 -1.70 10.77 -1.49
C ILE A 10 -0.29 10.52 -2.08
N SER A 11 0.39 9.44 -1.70
CA SER A 11 1.76 9.16 -2.15
C SER A 11 1.84 8.63 -3.59
N LEU A 12 0.73 8.09 -4.11
CA LEU A 12 0.67 7.51 -5.46
C LEU A 12 0.55 8.55 -6.57
N PRO A 13 -0.41 9.50 -6.56
CA PRO A 13 -0.57 10.44 -7.68
C PRO A 13 0.57 11.47 -7.70
N LEU A 14 1.62 11.19 -8.49
CA LEU A 14 2.75 12.09 -8.73
C LEU A 14 2.91 12.36 -10.24
N PRO A 15 2.51 13.54 -10.74
CA PRO A 15 1.99 14.71 -10.01
C PRO A 15 0.56 14.50 -9.46
N PRO A 16 0.11 15.34 -8.50
CA PRO A 16 -1.23 15.26 -7.94
C PRO A 16 -2.31 15.26 -9.02
N MET A 17 -3.30 14.36 -8.87
CA MET A 17 -4.41 14.26 -9.81
C MET A 17 -5.24 15.54 -9.83
N ARG A 18 -5.72 15.91 -11.03
CA ARG A 18 -6.73 16.97 -11.17
C ARG A 18 -8.08 16.46 -10.68
N LYS A 19 -8.88 17.34 -10.07
CA LYS A 19 -10.26 17.03 -9.72
C LYS A 19 -11.15 16.93 -10.97
N PRO A 20 -12.17 16.05 -10.99
CA PRO A 20 -12.39 14.99 -10.00
C PRO A 20 -11.33 13.89 -10.13
N ASP A 21 -10.84 13.43 -8.98
CA ASP A 21 -9.84 12.37 -8.90
C ASP A 21 -10.40 11.05 -9.48
N ILE A 22 -9.54 10.17 -10.00
CA ILE A 22 -10.03 8.89 -10.55
C ILE A 22 -10.59 8.01 -9.43
N ARG A 23 -10.00 8.11 -8.23
CA ARG A 23 -10.48 7.42 -7.05
C ARG A 23 -11.92 7.83 -6.75
N GLN A 24 -12.21 9.14 -6.73
CA GLN A 24 -13.58 9.65 -6.59
C GLN A 24 -14.52 9.00 -7.62
N ARG A 25 -14.20 9.06 -8.91
CA ARG A 25 -15.08 8.54 -9.96
C ARG A 25 -15.39 7.05 -9.80
N ILE A 26 -14.38 6.25 -9.43
CA ILE A 26 -14.54 4.81 -9.23
C ILE A 26 -15.32 4.53 -7.95
N ILE A 27 -14.98 5.21 -6.84
CA ILE A 27 -15.68 5.07 -5.56
C ILE A 27 -17.15 5.41 -5.73
N GLU A 28 -17.50 6.49 -6.41
CA GLU A 28 -18.88 6.87 -6.68
C GLU A 28 -19.63 5.77 -7.47
N ALA A 29 -19.02 5.19 -8.51
CA ALA A 29 -19.64 4.10 -9.27
C ALA A 29 -19.83 2.81 -8.45
N VAL A 30 -18.88 2.49 -7.57
CA VAL A 30 -18.98 1.35 -6.65
C VAL A 30 -20.10 1.60 -5.63
N LEU A 31 -20.19 2.82 -5.08
CA LEU A 31 -21.24 3.21 -4.16
C LEU A 31 -22.63 3.17 -4.80
N ASP A 32 -22.77 3.63 -6.04
CA ASP A 32 -24.04 3.55 -6.79
C ASP A 32 -24.47 2.08 -6.98
N THR A 33 -23.51 1.20 -7.31
CA THR A 33 -23.76 -0.24 -7.45
C THR A 33 -24.15 -0.88 -6.12
N ALA A 34 -23.45 -0.54 -5.04
CA ALA A 34 -23.72 -1.03 -3.70
C ALA A 34 -25.11 -0.59 -3.21
N ALA A 35 -25.46 0.69 -3.43
CA ALA A 35 -26.77 1.24 -3.07
C ALA A 35 -27.91 0.57 -3.86
N ALA A 36 -27.72 0.35 -5.17
CA ALA A 36 -28.71 -0.38 -5.99
C ALA A 36 -28.92 -1.83 -5.53
N ALA A 37 -27.89 -2.44 -4.93
CA ALA A 37 -27.96 -3.77 -4.32
C ALA A 37 -28.45 -3.77 -2.86
N GLY A 38 -28.78 -2.61 -2.28
CA GLY A 38 -29.26 -2.47 -0.90
C GLY A 38 -28.17 -2.67 0.17
N VAL A 39 -26.90 -2.42 -0.16
CA VAL A 39 -25.78 -2.51 0.79
C VAL A 39 -25.68 -1.21 1.58
N ASP A 40 -25.78 -1.32 2.91
CA ASP A 40 -25.79 -0.22 3.87
C ASP A 40 -24.51 -0.15 4.73
N ASP A 41 -23.93 -1.30 5.07
CA ASP A 41 -22.68 -1.39 5.83
C ASP A 41 -21.44 -1.21 4.92
N VAL A 42 -21.10 0.04 4.64
CA VAL A 42 -19.97 0.44 3.78
C VAL A 42 -18.94 1.25 4.56
N HIS A 43 -17.66 0.84 4.47
CA HIS A 43 -16.53 1.57 5.02
C HIS A 43 -15.55 1.96 3.90
N LEU A 44 -15.00 3.18 3.96
CA LEU A 44 -13.95 3.68 3.09
C LEU A 44 -12.63 3.78 3.87
N ILE A 45 -11.57 3.16 3.36
CA ILE A 45 -10.27 3.13 4.04
C ILE A 45 -9.19 3.70 3.12
N ALA A 46 -8.57 4.82 3.51
CA ALA A 46 -7.34 5.27 2.88
C ALA A 46 -6.22 4.31 3.27
N ALA A 47 -5.69 3.57 2.30
CA ALA A 47 -4.75 2.49 2.49
C ALA A 47 -3.31 3.02 2.56
N LEU A 48 -2.91 3.42 3.76
CA LEU A 48 -1.64 4.12 4.00
C LEU A 48 -0.43 3.21 4.17
N ALA A 49 -0.63 1.94 4.55
CA ALA A 49 0.42 1.17 5.20
C ALA A 49 1.05 1.98 6.36
N LEU A 50 2.37 2.21 6.31
CA LEU A 50 3.13 2.99 7.29
C LEU A 50 3.32 4.46 6.88
N HIS A 51 2.56 4.96 5.91
CA HIS A 51 2.60 6.38 5.54
C HIS A 51 1.90 7.24 6.59
N ARG A 52 2.23 8.54 6.59
CA ARG A 52 1.53 9.51 7.43
C ARG A 52 0.05 9.59 7.06
N ARG A 53 -0.79 9.93 8.04
CA ARG A 53 -2.23 10.15 7.83
C ARG A 53 -2.49 11.21 6.77
N MET A 54 -3.47 10.96 5.89
CA MET A 54 -4.01 11.98 5.01
C MET A 54 -4.82 12.97 5.84
N THR A 55 -4.65 14.25 5.52
CA THR A 55 -5.48 15.33 6.05
C THR A 55 -6.89 15.26 5.48
N GLU A 56 -7.84 15.92 6.14
CA GLU A 56 -9.20 16.06 5.62
C GLU A 56 -9.22 16.62 4.18
N GLN A 57 -8.40 17.65 3.90
CA GLN A 57 -8.34 18.24 2.56
C GLN A 57 -7.87 17.23 1.49
N GLU A 58 -6.90 16.38 1.84
CA GLU A 58 -6.40 15.34 0.93
C GLU A 58 -7.42 14.22 0.74
N LEU A 59 -8.14 13.81 1.79
CA LEU A 59 -9.23 12.85 1.69
C LEU A 59 -10.36 13.39 0.81
N ARG A 60 -10.82 14.62 1.06
CA ARG A 60 -11.80 15.33 0.22
C ARG A 60 -11.35 15.45 -1.22
N HIS A 61 -10.06 15.65 -1.47
CA HIS A 61 -9.53 15.67 -2.83
C HIS A 61 -9.62 14.31 -3.50
N ALA A 62 -9.29 13.24 -2.78
CA ALA A 62 -9.28 11.87 -3.30
C ALA A 62 -10.68 11.32 -3.56
N VAL A 63 -11.63 11.52 -2.64
CA VAL A 63 -12.97 10.91 -2.71
C VAL A 63 -14.07 11.87 -3.15
N GLY A 64 -13.81 13.18 -3.15
CA GLY A 64 -14.80 14.22 -3.41
C GLY A 64 -15.58 14.64 -2.15
N ASP A 65 -16.04 15.90 -2.14
CA ASP A 65 -16.71 16.48 -0.97
C ASP A 65 -17.99 15.72 -0.60
N ARG A 66 -18.81 15.36 -1.60
CA ARG A 66 -20.05 14.60 -1.40
C ARG A 66 -19.84 13.27 -0.69
N VAL A 67 -18.82 12.51 -1.10
CA VAL A 67 -18.51 11.21 -0.49
C VAL A 67 -17.93 11.43 0.91
N TYR A 68 -17.02 12.37 1.07
CA TYR A 68 -16.43 12.66 2.39
C TYR A 68 -17.51 13.08 3.39
N ASP A 69 -18.39 14.01 3.03
CA ASP A 69 -19.44 14.53 3.90
C ASP A 69 -20.50 13.47 4.27
N ALA A 70 -20.69 12.45 3.43
CA ALA A 70 -21.61 11.35 3.72
C ALA A 70 -21.05 10.32 4.72
N PHE A 71 -19.72 10.10 4.74
CA PHE A 71 -19.09 9.03 5.52
C PHE A 71 -18.31 9.54 6.74
N ALA A 72 -17.80 10.77 6.72
CA ALA A 72 -16.98 11.31 7.80
C ALA A 72 -17.75 11.49 9.12
N PRO A 73 -19.02 11.98 9.14
CA PRO A 73 -19.77 12.13 10.38
C PRO A 73 -20.01 10.82 11.14
N SER A 74 -20.13 9.71 10.42
CA SER A 74 -20.28 8.36 10.99
C SER A 74 -18.95 7.67 11.29
N GLY A 75 -17.81 8.30 10.98
CA GLY A 75 -16.48 7.68 11.13
C GLY A 75 -16.23 6.51 10.19
N THR A 76 -17.01 6.38 9.10
CA THR A 76 -16.91 5.27 8.14
C THR A 76 -16.04 5.61 6.93
N ILE A 77 -15.36 6.76 6.94
CA ILE A 77 -14.18 7.05 6.10
C ILE A 77 -13.01 7.42 7.01
N TYR A 78 -11.90 6.69 6.91
CA TYR A 78 -10.76 6.90 7.79
C TYR A 78 -9.43 6.47 7.16
N ASN A 79 -8.35 6.93 7.80
CA ASN A 79 -6.99 6.52 7.49
C ASN A 79 -6.70 5.16 8.11
N HIS A 80 -6.17 4.22 7.32
CA HIS A 80 -5.59 2.99 7.87
C HIS A 80 -4.48 3.33 8.86
N ASP A 81 -4.46 2.66 10.02
CA ASP A 81 -3.40 2.77 11.01
C ASP A 81 -2.72 1.40 11.16
N ALA A 82 -1.50 1.31 10.63
CA ALA A 82 -0.71 0.09 10.62
C ALA A 82 -0.15 -0.32 12.00
N GLU A 83 -0.23 0.58 12.99
CA GLU A 83 0.27 0.36 14.35
C GLU A 83 -0.85 0.30 15.39
N ASP A 84 -2.13 0.39 14.96
CA ASP A 84 -3.28 0.23 15.84
C ASP A 84 -3.41 -1.25 16.30
N PRO A 85 -3.21 -1.54 17.60
CA PRO A 85 -3.27 -2.92 18.10
C PRO A 85 -4.68 -3.53 18.01
N ASP A 86 -5.73 -2.71 18.03
CA ASP A 86 -7.13 -3.16 18.01
C ASP A 86 -7.71 -3.19 16.59
N GLY A 87 -7.15 -2.36 15.70
CA GLY A 87 -7.54 -2.22 14.29
C GLY A 87 -6.94 -3.26 13.33
N MET A 88 -6.09 -4.16 13.84
CA MET A 88 -5.33 -5.12 13.04
C MET A 88 -5.58 -6.57 13.47
N VAL A 89 -5.51 -7.51 12.51
CA VAL A 89 -5.68 -8.94 12.78
C VAL A 89 -4.68 -9.76 11.97
N VAL A 90 -4.09 -10.78 12.61
CA VAL A 90 -3.28 -11.79 11.95
C VAL A 90 -4.20 -12.86 11.39
N ILE A 91 -4.19 -13.03 10.07
CA ILE A 91 -5.06 -13.98 9.35
C ILE A 91 -4.36 -15.30 9.02
N GLY A 92 -3.06 -15.39 9.28
CA GLY A 92 -2.29 -16.61 9.10
C GLY A 92 -0.79 -16.37 9.13
N THR A 93 -0.06 -17.43 8.82
CA THR A 93 1.40 -17.43 8.73
C THR A 93 1.81 -18.11 7.43
N THR A 94 2.79 -17.56 6.72
CA THR A 94 3.35 -18.19 5.52
C THR A 94 4.17 -19.43 5.88
N PRO A 95 4.49 -20.32 4.93
CA PRO A 95 5.40 -21.45 5.17
C PRO A 95 6.81 -21.05 5.65
N HIS A 96 7.19 -19.78 5.46
CA HIS A 96 8.46 -19.23 5.91
C HIS A 96 8.40 -18.64 7.33
N GLY A 97 7.26 -18.78 8.01
CA GLY A 97 7.07 -18.24 9.37
C GLY A 97 6.75 -16.75 9.39
N GLU A 98 6.28 -16.18 8.28
CA GLU A 98 5.99 -14.74 8.17
C GLU A 98 4.52 -14.49 8.50
N GLU A 99 4.26 -13.50 9.34
CA GLU A 99 2.91 -13.18 9.78
C GLU A 99 2.15 -12.44 8.69
N VAL A 100 0.96 -12.93 8.33
CA VAL A 100 0.04 -12.23 7.43
C VAL A 100 -0.95 -11.45 8.27
N GLN A 101 -0.79 -10.12 8.27
CA GLN A 101 -1.59 -9.20 9.06
C GLN A 101 -2.27 -8.18 8.14
N ILE A 102 -3.55 -7.91 8.41
CA ILE A 102 -4.35 -6.96 7.65
C ILE A 102 -5.29 -6.19 8.57
N ASN A 103 -5.79 -5.06 8.09
CA ASN A 103 -6.84 -4.28 8.74
C ASN A 103 -8.04 -5.17 9.09
N LYS A 104 -8.49 -5.10 10.35
CA LYS A 104 -9.56 -5.93 10.89
C LYS A 104 -10.87 -5.75 10.14
N ARG A 105 -11.26 -4.50 9.82
CA ARG A 105 -12.47 -4.23 9.03
C ARG A 105 -12.40 -4.90 7.66
N ALA A 106 -11.23 -4.86 7.00
CA ALA A 106 -11.04 -5.53 5.72
C ALA A 106 -11.15 -7.06 5.86
N ALA A 107 -10.49 -7.67 6.86
CA ALA A 107 -10.57 -9.11 7.12
C ALA A 107 -11.99 -9.62 7.39
N GLU A 108 -12.81 -8.82 8.06
CA GLU A 108 -14.19 -9.17 8.43
C GLU A 108 -15.23 -8.79 7.36
N SER A 109 -14.81 -8.18 6.24
CA SER A 109 -15.72 -7.78 5.18
C SER A 109 -16.13 -8.97 4.31
N ASP A 110 -17.39 -8.97 3.87
CA ASP A 110 -17.90 -9.95 2.90
C ASP A 110 -17.31 -9.67 1.51
N LEU A 111 -17.06 -8.39 1.20
CA LEU A 111 -16.43 -7.94 -0.04
C LEU A 111 -15.46 -6.78 0.22
N ILE A 112 -14.28 -6.86 -0.38
CA ILE A 112 -13.31 -5.78 -0.44
C ILE A 112 -13.20 -5.32 -1.89
N VAL A 113 -13.42 -4.04 -2.14
CA VAL A 113 -13.11 -3.37 -3.40
C VAL A 113 -11.91 -2.47 -3.16
N TYR A 114 -10.83 -2.67 -3.93
CA TYR A 114 -9.65 -1.81 -3.86
C TYR A 114 -9.57 -0.92 -5.09
N VAL A 115 -9.51 0.39 -4.88
CA VAL A 115 -9.39 1.40 -5.94
C VAL A 115 -7.94 1.84 -6.05
N ASN A 116 -7.27 1.35 -7.10
CA ASN A 116 -5.85 1.61 -7.33
C ASN A 116 -5.57 2.69 -8.39
N ILE A 117 -4.44 3.38 -8.21
CA ILE A 117 -3.76 4.17 -9.21
C ILE A 117 -2.50 3.41 -9.63
N ASN A 118 -2.48 2.92 -10.87
CA ASN A 118 -1.35 2.14 -11.38
C ASN A 118 -0.41 3.04 -12.19
N LEU A 119 0.68 3.52 -11.59
CA LEU A 119 1.70 4.30 -12.31
C LEU A 119 2.83 3.42 -12.85
N VAL A 120 3.24 2.41 -12.09
CA VAL A 120 4.25 1.44 -12.51
C VAL A 120 3.72 0.01 -12.39
N SER A 121 4.43 -0.94 -13.00
CA SER A 121 4.05 -2.37 -13.01
C SER A 121 3.98 -3.03 -11.63
N MET A 122 4.45 -2.35 -10.59
CA MET A 122 4.40 -2.82 -9.20
C MET A 122 3.17 -2.29 -8.46
N ASP A 123 2.41 -1.36 -9.03
CA ASP A 123 1.24 -0.79 -8.36
C ASP A 123 -0.01 -1.61 -8.65
N GLY A 124 -0.93 -1.63 -7.70
CA GLY A 124 -2.23 -2.26 -7.88
C GLY A 124 -2.27 -3.78 -7.63
N GLY A 125 -3.48 -4.31 -7.79
CA GLY A 125 -3.75 -5.75 -7.66
C GLY A 125 -3.56 -6.27 -6.25
N TRP A 126 -3.12 -7.53 -6.13
CA TRP A 126 -2.99 -8.21 -4.84
C TRP A 126 -1.98 -7.56 -3.89
N LYS A 127 -1.00 -6.81 -4.43
CA LYS A 127 -0.04 -6.06 -3.60
C LYS A 127 -0.77 -5.03 -2.76
N SER A 128 -1.75 -4.33 -3.32
CA SER A 128 -2.39 -3.20 -2.66
C SER A 128 -3.11 -3.59 -1.37
N THR A 129 -3.74 -4.76 -1.36
CA THR A 129 -4.32 -5.34 -0.14
C THR A 129 -3.24 -5.83 0.82
N ALA A 130 -2.21 -6.52 0.30
CA ALA A 130 -1.11 -7.08 1.10
C ALA A 130 -0.12 -6.05 1.66
N THR A 131 -0.11 -4.81 1.16
CA THR A 131 0.76 -3.75 1.65
C THR A 131 -0.02 -2.56 2.19
N GLY A 132 -1.01 -2.05 1.45
CA GLY A 132 -1.71 -0.82 1.81
C GLY A 132 -2.63 -0.94 3.04
N LEU A 133 -3.07 -2.16 3.37
CA LEU A 133 -3.91 -2.46 4.53
C LEU A 133 -3.20 -3.31 5.58
N SER A 134 -1.87 -3.44 5.48
CA SER A 134 -1.07 -4.28 6.36
C SER A 134 -0.31 -3.46 7.39
N GLY A 135 -0.12 -4.06 8.57
CA GLY A 135 0.62 -3.47 9.67
C GLY A 135 2.12 -3.75 9.57
N TYR A 136 2.90 -3.12 10.44
CA TYR A 136 4.36 -3.30 10.48
C TYR A 136 4.77 -4.78 10.59
N THR A 137 4.03 -5.56 11.37
CA THR A 137 4.29 -6.98 11.62
C THR A 137 4.38 -7.79 10.32
N ALA A 138 3.48 -7.56 9.37
CA ALA A 138 3.52 -8.19 8.05
C ALA A 138 4.49 -7.50 7.09
N LEU A 139 4.49 -6.16 7.09
CA LEU A 139 5.27 -5.35 6.15
C LEU A 139 6.79 -5.60 6.24
N ARG A 140 7.31 -5.85 7.45
CA ARG A 140 8.74 -6.07 7.69
C ARG A 140 9.30 -7.29 6.94
N HIS A 141 8.46 -8.27 6.63
CA HIS A 141 8.89 -9.50 5.95
C HIS A 141 9.17 -9.29 4.46
N HIS A 142 8.51 -8.33 3.81
CA HIS A 142 8.76 -8.04 2.39
C HIS A 142 9.55 -6.75 2.14
N HIS A 143 9.70 -5.88 3.13
CA HIS A 143 10.54 -4.67 3.07
C HIS A 143 11.89 -4.83 3.78
N ASN A 144 12.49 -6.01 3.70
CA ASN A 144 13.83 -6.24 4.25
C ASN A 144 14.90 -6.31 3.14
N PRO A 145 16.20 -6.12 3.49
CA PRO A 145 17.28 -6.13 2.51
C PRO A 145 17.36 -7.41 1.68
N GLN A 146 17.11 -8.57 2.28
CA GLN A 146 17.17 -9.85 1.59
C GLN A 146 16.11 -9.91 0.48
N THR A 147 14.84 -9.65 0.82
CA THR A 147 13.73 -9.64 -0.16
C THR A 147 13.97 -8.61 -1.26
N MET A 148 14.49 -7.43 -0.93
CA MET A 148 14.79 -6.39 -1.92
C MET A 148 15.91 -6.79 -2.90
N VAL A 149 16.95 -7.48 -2.43
CA VAL A 149 18.05 -7.99 -3.27
C VAL A 149 17.57 -9.17 -4.12
N GLU A 150 16.73 -10.03 -3.57
CA GLU A 150 16.22 -11.22 -4.27
C GLU A 150 15.12 -10.89 -5.28
N SER A 151 14.39 -9.78 -5.09
CA SER A 151 13.30 -9.35 -5.97
C SER A 151 13.72 -9.16 -7.43
N LYS A 152 13.03 -9.86 -8.34
CA LYS A 152 13.27 -9.78 -9.79
C LYS A 152 12.88 -8.43 -10.40
N VAL A 153 12.10 -7.63 -9.68
CA VAL A 153 11.68 -6.29 -10.10
C VAL A 153 12.55 -5.19 -9.51
N SER A 154 13.59 -5.53 -8.73
CA SER A 154 14.52 -4.53 -8.21
C SER A 154 15.33 -3.88 -9.34
N TRP A 155 15.53 -2.57 -9.23
CA TRP A 155 16.31 -1.78 -10.19
C TRP A 155 17.74 -2.31 -10.36
N THR A 156 18.35 -2.84 -9.28
CA THR A 156 19.68 -3.43 -9.30
C THR A 156 19.76 -4.68 -10.17
N LYS A 157 18.76 -5.57 -10.13
CA LYS A 157 18.72 -6.73 -11.04
C LYS A 157 18.42 -6.36 -12.49
N ARG A 158 17.59 -5.33 -12.73
CA ARG A 158 17.38 -4.81 -14.09
C ARG A 158 18.66 -4.24 -14.69
N ILE A 159 19.41 -3.42 -13.94
CA ILE A 159 20.70 -2.88 -14.38
C ILE A 159 21.71 -4.02 -14.59
N GLN A 160 21.81 -4.97 -13.67
CA GLN A 160 22.71 -6.12 -13.81
C GLN A 160 22.38 -6.94 -15.06
N ASN A 161 21.09 -7.20 -15.32
CA ASN A 161 20.65 -7.88 -16.53
C ASN A 161 20.98 -7.07 -17.79
N TYR A 162 20.82 -5.73 -17.78
CA TYR A 162 21.24 -4.86 -18.89
C TYR A 162 22.76 -4.90 -19.11
N ILE A 163 23.57 -4.88 -18.06
CA ILE A 163 25.04 -5.00 -18.13
C ILE A 163 25.42 -6.36 -18.73
N ASN A 164 24.79 -7.43 -18.27
CA ASN A 164 25.03 -8.79 -18.77
C ASN A 164 24.59 -8.95 -20.24
N LEU A 165 23.47 -8.35 -20.65
CA LEU A 165 22.95 -8.38 -22.03
C LEU A 165 23.78 -7.53 -23.01
N THR A 166 24.42 -6.45 -22.54
CA THR A 166 25.26 -5.58 -23.35
C THR A 166 26.73 -6.02 -23.40
N GLY A 167 27.06 -7.20 -22.87
CA GLY A 167 28.42 -7.76 -22.90
C GLY A 167 29.40 -7.05 -21.95
N GLY A 168 28.89 -6.30 -20.95
CA GLY A 168 29.70 -5.71 -19.91
C GLY A 168 30.33 -6.81 -19.06
N LYS A 169 31.61 -7.12 -19.31
CA LYS A 169 32.38 -8.11 -18.53
C LYS A 169 32.22 -7.85 -17.03
N GLU A 170 31.85 -8.88 -16.29
CA GLU A 170 31.94 -8.91 -14.83
C GLU A 170 33.32 -8.43 -14.39
N ARG A 171 33.39 -7.28 -13.70
CA ARG A 171 34.50 -7.06 -12.76
C ARG A 171 34.16 -7.87 -11.53
N SER A 172 34.78 -9.05 -11.43
CA SER A 172 34.65 -9.96 -10.29
C SER A 172 34.78 -9.17 -8.98
N SER A 173 33.80 -9.31 -8.11
CA SER A 173 33.83 -8.84 -6.72
C SER A 173 34.88 -9.63 -5.93
N LYS A 174 36.15 -9.22 -6.05
CA LYS A 174 37.18 -9.49 -5.05
C LYS A 174 37.64 -8.15 -4.53
N ASN A 175 37.46 -7.94 -3.23
CA ASN A 175 37.83 -6.78 -2.42
C ASN A 175 36.97 -5.52 -2.56
N GLN A 176 35.88 -5.48 -1.78
CA GLN A 176 35.60 -4.30 -0.95
C GLN A 176 35.00 -4.78 0.37
N ALA A 177 35.88 -5.38 1.19
CA ALA A 177 35.62 -5.45 2.62
C ALA A 177 35.56 -4.02 3.16
N PHE A 178 34.46 -3.68 3.83
CA PHE A 178 34.31 -2.50 4.67
C PHE A 178 35.49 -2.44 5.66
N LYS A 179 36.52 -1.64 5.36
CA LYS A 179 37.50 -1.24 6.37
C LYS A 179 36.95 -0.02 7.10
N SER A 180 36.34 -0.31 8.25
CA SER A 180 36.17 0.65 9.34
C SER A 180 37.54 1.19 9.75
N SER A 181 37.84 2.44 9.40
CA SER A 181 38.96 3.17 9.97
C SER A 181 38.45 4.01 11.14
N ARG A 182 38.73 3.52 12.36
CA ARG A 182 38.71 4.30 13.60
C ARG A 182 39.42 5.65 13.38
N LEU A 183 38.69 6.75 13.51
CA LEU A 183 39.30 8.04 13.87
C LEU A 183 39.89 7.90 15.28
N LYS A 184 41.22 8.04 15.39
CA LYS A 184 41.86 8.42 16.65
C LYS A 184 41.97 9.95 16.64
N LEU A 185 41.30 10.57 17.60
CA LEU A 185 41.51 11.95 18.02
C LEU A 185 42.96 12.09 18.53
N GLN A 186 43.64 13.13 18.04
CA GLN A 186 44.68 13.87 18.77
C GLN A 186 44.20 15.31 18.90
#